data_AF-A0A3D1ES03-F1
#
_entry.id   AF-A0A3D1ES03-F1
#
_cell.length_a   1.000
_cell.length_b   1.000
_cell.length_c   1.000
_cell.angle_alpha   90.00
_cell.angle_beta   90.00
_cell.angle_gamma   90.00
#
_symmetry.space_group_name_H-M   'P 1'
#
loop_
_entity.id
_entity.type
_entity.pdbx_description
1 polymer ?
#
loop_
_entity_poly.entity_id
_entity_poly.type
_entity_poly.pdbx_seq_one_letter_code
_entity_poly.pdbx_strand_id
1 'polypeptide(L)' 'WSGEAQAELRRLVRTEIIQPVLEQYGVWRDEIECHINPTGQFELGGPHGDCGLTGRKIIVDTY' A
#
# COMPACT_ATOMS: atom_id res chain seq x y z
N TRP A 1 15.38 7.91 7.72
CA TRP A 1 14.24 8.78 8.05
C TRP A 1 13.92 8.74 9.53
N SER A 2 13.40 9.84 10.08
CA SER A 2 12.86 9.86 11.44
C SER A 2 11.58 9.02 11.52
N GLY A 3 11.22 8.54 12.72
CA GLY A 3 9.93 7.87 12.93
C GLY A 3 8.72 8.73 12.56
N GLU A 4 8.90 10.05 12.58
CA GLU A 4 7.89 11.05 12.20
C GLU A 4 7.49 10.97 10.73
N ALA A 5 8.45 10.81 9.81
CA ALA A 5 8.14 10.66 8.40
C ALA A 5 7.35 9.37 8.09
N GLN A 6 7.64 8.28 8.81
CA GLN A 6 6.88 7.03 8.68
C GLN A 6 5.46 7.20 9.24
N ALA A 7 5.28 7.93 10.34
CA ALA A 7 3.97 8.22 10.92
C ALA A 7 3.13 9.07 9.96
N GLU A 8 3.72 10.07 9.33
CA GLU A 8 3.03 10.91 8.35
C GLU A 8 2.66 10.13 7.09
N LEU A 9 3.56 9.29 6.56
CA LEU A 9 3.25 8.39 5.46
C LEU A 9 2.06 7.47 5.79
N ARG A 10 2.04 6.89 6.99
CA ARG A 10 0.93 6.04 7.46
C ARG A 10 -0.39 6.81 7.50
N ARG A 11 -0.37 8.05 7.98
CA ARG A 11 -1.55 8.91 8.01
C ARG A 11 -2.06 9.19 6.60
N LEU A 12 -1.19 9.67 5.71
CA LEU A 12 -1.54 10.02 4.33
C LEU A 12 -2.05 8.82 3.53
N VAL A 13 -1.38 7.67 3.60
CA VAL A 13 -1.84 6.46 2.87
C VAL A 13 -3.20 6.00 3.40
N ARG A 14 -3.46 6.11 4.71
CA ARG A 14 -4.77 5.77 5.28
C ARG A 14 -5.86 6.74 4.81
N THR A 15 -5.65 8.05 4.96
CA THR A 15 -6.70 9.06 4.74
C THR A 15 -6.89 9.43 3.28
N GLU A 16 -5.83 9.44 2.48
CA GLU A 16 -5.88 9.89 1.08
C GLU A 16 -6.08 8.74 0.09
N ILE A 17 -5.84 7.48 0.50
CA ILE A 17 -5.90 6.31 -0.39
C ILE A 17 -6.85 5.23 0.14
N ILE A 18 -6.52 4.59 1.27
CA ILE A 18 -7.24 3.39 1.72
C ILE A 18 -8.70 3.72 2.05
N GLN A 19 -8.92 4.70 2.93
CA GLN A 19 -10.26 5.10 3.37
C GLN A 19 -11.14 5.53 2.19
N PRO A 20 -10.76 6.52 1.34
CA PRO A 20 -11.65 6.98 0.27
C PRO A 20 -11.94 5.87 -0.75
N VAL A 21 -10.98 4.99 -1.06
CA VAL A 21 -11.23 3.85 -1.95
C VAL A 21 -12.24 2.88 -1.33
N LEU A 22 -12.08 2.50 -0.05
CA LEU A 22 -13.01 1.57 0.60
C LEU A 22 -14.39 2.19 0.86
N GLU A 23 -14.46 3.50 1.12
CA GLU A 23 -15.71 4.24 1.26
C GLU A 23 -16.51 4.27 -0.05
N GLN A 24 -15.85 4.39 -1.21
CA GLN A 24 -16.51 4.32 -2.53
C GLN A 24 -17.29 3.01 -2.74
N TYR A 25 -16.82 1.91 -2.14
CA TYR A 25 -17.49 0.61 -2.19
C TYR A 25 -18.38 0.34 -0.97
N GLY A 26 -18.49 1.29 -0.03
CA GLY A 26 -19.33 1.15 1.17
C GLY A 26 -18.82 0.10 2.16
N VAL A 27 -17.53 -0.23 2.13
CA VAL A 27 -16.93 -1.30 2.97
C VAL A 27 -15.96 -0.77 4.03
N TRP A 28 -15.74 0.55 4.10
CA TRP A 28 -14.93 1.15 5.16
C TRP A 28 -15.54 0.90 6.54
N ARG A 29 -14.66 0.58 7.51
CA ARG A 29 -14.98 0.48 8.93
C ARG A 29 -13.77 0.96 9.74
N ASP A 30 -14.02 1.64 10.85
CA ASP A 30 -12.94 2.21 11.65
C ASP A 30 -12.04 1.15 12.31
N GLU A 31 -12.54 -0.07 12.49
CA GLU A 31 -11.81 -1.21 13.05
C GLU A 31 -10.86 -1.89 12.06
N ILE A 32 -10.85 -1.48 10.78
CA ILE A 32 -9.94 -2.05 9.78
C ILE A 32 -8.50 -1.76 10.16
N GLU A 33 -7.73 -2.83 10.38
CA GLU A 33 -6.30 -2.73 10.60
C GLU A 33 -5.57 -2.46 9.27
N CYS A 34 -4.87 -1.33 9.19
CA CYS A 34 -4.09 -0.94 8.00
C CYS A 34 -2.60 -1.22 8.20
N HIS A 35 -2.07 -2.25 7.53
CA HIS A 35 -0.64 -2.51 7.48
C HIS A 35 0.04 -1.69 6.37
N ILE A 36 0.62 -0.55 6.72
CA ILE A 36 1.29 0.35 5.77
C ILE A 36 2.80 0.26 5.97
N ASN A 37 3.50 -0.17 4.91
CA ASN A 37 4.94 -0.43 4.89
C ASN A 37 5.42 -1.19 6.15
N PRO A 38 4.85 -2.38 6.44
CA PRO A 38 5.16 -3.12 7.68
C PRO A 38 6.62 -3.60 7.74
N THR A 39 7.28 -3.77 6.58
CA THR A 39 8.68 -4.19 6.46
C THR A 39 9.69 -3.03 6.53
N GLY A 40 9.23 -1.82 6.84
CA GLY A 40 10.07 -0.63 6.94
C GLY A 40 10.09 0.18 5.65
N GLN A 41 11.22 0.84 5.39
CA GLN A 41 11.37 1.76 4.27
C GLN A 41 11.40 1.01 2.92
N PHE A 42 10.78 1.60 1.91
CA PHE A 42 10.74 1.06 0.55
C PHE A 42 11.21 2.12 -0.45
N GLU A 43 12.52 2.38 -0.45
CA GLU A 43 13.15 3.45 -1.25
C GLU A 43 13.62 2.94 -2.63
N LEU A 44 14.14 1.72 -2.69
CA LEU A 44 14.57 1.08 -3.93
C LEU A 44 13.43 0.21 -4.47
N GLY A 45 12.91 0.55 -5.65
CA GLY A 45 11.81 -0.17 -6.29
C GLY A 45 12.01 -0.35 -7.78
N GLY A 46 10.98 -0.87 -8.45
CA GLY A 46 10.99 -1.12 -9.89
C GLY A 46 11.95 -2.26 -10.31
N PRO A 47 12.39 -2.29 -11.59
CA PRO A 47 13.26 -3.34 -12.11
C PRO A 47 14.62 -3.49 -11.40
N HIS A 48 15.04 -2.46 -10.67
CA HIS A 48 16.26 -2.49 -9.86
C HIS A 48 16.06 -3.31 -8.57
N GLY A 49 14.84 -3.32 -8.01
CA GLY A 49 14.50 -4.04 -6.78
C GLY A 49 13.97 -5.46 -7.01
N ASP A 50 13.42 -5.74 -8.19
CA ASP A 50 12.92 -7.08 -8.56
C ASP A 50 12.88 -7.26 -10.09
N CYS A 51 13.27 -8.44 -10.58
CA CYS A 51 13.27 -8.73 -12.01
C CYS A 51 11.87 -9.11 -12.49
N GLY A 52 11.33 -8.34 -13.43
CA GLY A 52 10.03 -8.61 -14.04
C GLY A 52 10.12 -9.65 -15.15
N LEU A 53 9.19 -10.62 -15.16
CA LEU A 53 8.97 -11.51 -16.29
C LEU A 53 7.50 -11.44 -16.72
N THR A 54 7.27 -11.54 -18.03
CA THR A 54 5.92 -11.58 -18.62
C THR A 54 5.11 -12.75 -18.06
N GLY A 55 3.83 -12.52 -17.76
CA GLY A 55 2.92 -13.55 -17.28
C GLY A 55 3.11 -13.96 -15.81
N ARG A 56 3.82 -13.18 -14.98
CA ARG A 56 4.05 -13.48 -13.55
C ARG A 56 3.04 -12.86 -12.58
N LYS A 57 1.93 -12.29 -13.09
CA LYS A 57 0.87 -11.65 -12.29
C LYS A 57 -0.55 -12.07 -12.72
N ILE A 58 -0.72 -13.21 -13.38
CA ILE A 58 -2.00 -13.65 -13.98
C ILE A 58 -3.20 -13.68 -13.03
N ILE A 59 -3.01 -13.92 -11.73
CA ILE A 59 -4.12 -13.87 -10.76
C ILE A 59 -4.54 -12.43 -10.47
N VAL A 60 -3.57 -11.50 -10.40
CA VAL A 60 -3.87 -10.06 -10.23
C VAL A 60 -4.61 -9.50 -11.45
N ASP A 61 -4.29 -10.01 -12.64
CA ASP A 61 -4.94 -9.59 -13.90
C ASP A 61 -6.34 -10.18 -14.08
N THR A 62 -6.73 -11.17 -13.27
CA THR A 62 -8.02 -11.87 -13.38
C THR A 62 -8.92 -11.59 -12.18
N TYR A 63 -9.65 -12.59 -11.69
CA TYR A 63 -10.73 -12.49 -10.70
C TYR A 63 -10.35 -11.70 -9.43
#